data_AF-A0A955XY75-F1
#
_entry.id   AF-A0A955XY75-F1
#
_cell.length_a   1.000
_cell.length_b   1.000
_cell.length_c   1.000
_cell.angle_alpha   90.00
_cell.angle_beta   90.00
_cell.angle_gamma   90.00
#
_symmetry.space_group_name_H-M   'P 1'
#
loop_
_entity.id
_entity.type
_entity.pdbx_description
1 polymer ?
#
loop_
_entity_poly.entity_id
_entity_poly.type
_entity_poly.pdbx_seq_one_letter_code
_entity_poly.pdbx_strand_id
1 'polypeptide(L)'
;MAGRYANDDFNEEELDKARQRLEAFEAERRGKDRMARLRYNNPRHPALLGMSFTLFSGAAMVVLAVAMAVAPLASDDIARTFAQIPGVGLVPFALVMLAICSAMLYGVLYGVALGQGGSAPFLPADLKEQNRLRSDVQRLTVAKDVQKRLTGTPAPTRERRY
;
A
#
# COMPACT_ATOMS: atom_id res chain seq x y z
N MET A 1 2.52 -52.27 -5.48
CA MET A 1 1.61 -51.25 -4.89
C MET A 1 2.33 -49.97 -4.41
N ALA A 2 3.67 -49.87 -4.45
CA ALA A 2 4.40 -48.72 -3.88
C ALA A 2 4.33 -47.40 -4.69
N GLY A 3 4.07 -47.43 -6.01
CA GLY A 3 4.00 -46.21 -6.83
C GLY A 3 2.73 -45.37 -6.69
N ARG A 4 1.74 -45.83 -5.89
CA ARG A 4 0.41 -45.22 -5.84
C ARG A 4 0.28 -44.12 -4.78
N TYR A 5 1.00 -44.24 -3.65
CA TYR A 5 1.03 -43.23 -2.60
C TYR A 5 1.88 -42.01 -2.98
N ALA A 6 2.99 -42.24 -3.71
CA ALA A 6 3.89 -41.19 -4.14
C ALA A 6 3.25 -40.10 -5.03
N ASN A 7 2.20 -40.44 -5.80
CA ASN A 7 1.53 -39.49 -6.69
C ASN A 7 0.43 -38.67 -5.99
N ASP A 8 -0.19 -39.19 -4.94
CA ASP A 8 -1.18 -38.45 -4.16
C ASP A 8 -0.48 -37.44 -3.24
N ASP A 9 0.61 -37.86 -2.58
CA ASP A 9 1.44 -36.99 -1.73
C ASP A 9 2.09 -35.86 -2.53
N PHE A 10 2.56 -36.15 -3.75
CA PHE A 10 3.17 -35.16 -4.64
C PHE A 10 2.19 -34.04 -5.04
N ASN A 11 0.94 -34.39 -5.38
CA ASN A 11 -0.08 -33.39 -5.76
C ASN A 11 -0.59 -32.57 -4.55
N GLU A 12 -0.61 -33.15 -3.35
CA GLU A 12 -0.91 -32.42 -2.11
C GLU A 12 0.19 -31.38 -1.81
N GLU A 13 1.45 -31.80 -1.88
CA GLU A 13 2.61 -30.96 -1.59
C GLU A 13 2.75 -29.80 -2.59
N GLU A 14 2.52 -30.05 -3.89
CA GLU A 14 2.53 -28.99 -4.91
C GLU A 14 1.42 -27.96 -4.71
N LEU A 15 0.23 -28.43 -4.32
CA LEU A 15 -0.92 -27.57 -4.09
C LEU A 15 -0.73 -26.69 -2.84
N ASP A 16 -0.15 -27.24 -1.78
CA ASP A 16 0.19 -26.48 -0.58
C ASP A 16 1.33 -25.48 -0.83
N LYS A 17 2.35 -25.85 -1.63
CA LYS A 17 3.38 -24.89 -2.08
C LYS A 17 2.78 -23.76 -2.89
N ALA A 18 1.82 -24.04 -3.78
CA ALA A 18 1.13 -23.03 -4.57
C ALA A 18 0.30 -22.07 -3.69
N ARG A 19 -0.40 -22.59 -2.67
CA ARG A 19 -1.11 -21.79 -1.66
C ARG A 19 -0.17 -20.92 -0.85
N GLN A 20 0.93 -21.48 -0.35
CA GLN A 20 1.94 -20.72 0.40
C GLN A 20 2.54 -19.58 -0.44
N ARG A 21 2.80 -19.81 -1.73
CA ARG A 21 3.29 -18.76 -2.64
C ARG A 21 2.26 -17.65 -2.82
N LEU A 22 0.99 -17.99 -2.96
CA LEU A 22 -0.09 -17.00 -3.06
C LEU A 22 -0.21 -16.19 -1.75
N GLU A 23 -0.19 -16.85 -0.59
CA GLU A 23 -0.25 -16.19 0.71
C GLU A 23 0.97 -15.30 0.98
N ALA A 24 2.17 -15.78 0.65
CA ALA A 24 3.40 -15.00 0.77
C ALA A 24 3.38 -13.76 -0.13
N PHE A 25 2.93 -13.92 -1.38
CA PHE A 25 2.75 -12.80 -2.31
C PHE A 25 1.75 -11.78 -1.77
N GLU A 26 0.58 -12.24 -1.31
CA GLU A 26 -0.44 -11.36 -0.74
C GLU A 26 0.08 -10.64 0.51
N ALA A 27 0.76 -11.36 1.42
CA ALA A 27 1.32 -10.79 2.65
C ALA A 27 2.39 -9.72 2.35
N GLU A 28 3.32 -9.99 1.43
CA GLU A 28 4.37 -9.07 1.05
C GLU A 28 3.80 -7.80 0.39
N ARG A 29 2.87 -7.99 -0.55
CA ARG A 29 2.31 -6.91 -1.35
C ARG A 29 1.24 -6.10 -0.62
N ARG A 30 0.61 -6.62 0.43
CA ARG A 30 -0.40 -5.87 1.23
C ARG A 30 0.21 -4.69 1.98
N GLY A 31 1.51 -4.72 2.29
CA GLY A 31 2.19 -3.67 3.06
C GLY A 31 2.87 -2.62 2.19
N LYS A 32 3.70 -3.04 1.23
CA LYS A 32 4.63 -2.16 0.49
C LYS A 32 3.93 -1.14 -0.41
N ASP A 33 2.82 -1.51 -1.04
CA ASP A 33 2.25 -0.72 -2.15
C ASP A 33 0.95 0.03 -1.79
N ARG A 34 0.60 0.15 -0.50
CA ARG A 34 -0.67 0.78 -0.05
C ARG A 34 -0.84 2.21 -0.56
N MET A 35 0.22 3.01 -0.46
CA MET A 35 0.20 4.41 -0.89
C MET A 35 0.12 4.53 -2.42
N ALA A 36 0.82 3.65 -3.14
CA ALA A 36 0.80 3.60 -4.59
C ALA A 36 -0.59 3.17 -5.11
N ARG A 37 -1.23 2.18 -4.47
CA ARG A 37 -2.61 1.76 -4.76
C ARG A 37 -3.61 2.87 -4.49
N LEU A 38 -3.47 3.58 -3.37
CA LEU A 38 -4.37 4.69 -3.07
C LEU A 38 -4.24 5.80 -4.11
N ARG A 39 -3.01 6.16 -4.51
CA ARG A 39 -2.76 7.17 -5.56
C ARG A 39 -3.28 6.73 -6.93
N TYR A 40 -3.09 5.47 -7.29
CA TYR A 40 -3.53 4.94 -8.57
C TYR A 40 -5.06 4.88 -8.68
N ASN A 41 -5.73 4.37 -7.64
CA ASN A 41 -7.18 4.19 -7.66
C ASN A 41 -7.96 5.47 -7.36
N ASN A 42 -7.43 6.34 -6.49
CA ASN A 42 -8.09 7.58 -6.07
C ASN A 42 -7.08 8.74 -6.04
N PRO A 43 -6.64 9.26 -7.19
CA PRO A 43 -5.64 10.33 -7.25
C PRO A 43 -6.13 11.64 -6.60
N ARG A 44 -7.45 11.85 -6.56
CA ARG A 44 -8.09 13.03 -5.92
C ARG A 44 -8.53 12.76 -4.47
N HIS A 45 -7.97 11.73 -3.82
CA HIS A 45 -8.33 11.44 -2.44
C HIS A 45 -8.01 12.65 -1.55
N PRO A 46 -8.94 13.08 -0.66
CA PRO A 46 -8.76 14.29 0.14
C PRO A 46 -7.50 14.23 1.01
N ALA A 47 -7.10 13.06 1.50
CA ALA A 47 -5.85 12.92 2.24
C ALA A 47 -4.59 13.15 1.39
N LEU A 48 -4.61 12.76 0.11
CA LEU A 48 -3.47 12.99 -0.79
C LEU A 48 -3.35 14.47 -1.16
N LEU A 49 -4.49 15.11 -1.46
CA LEU A 49 -4.53 16.55 -1.70
C LEU A 49 -4.11 17.35 -0.46
N GLY A 50 -4.61 16.93 0.71
CA GLY A 50 -4.23 17.50 1.99
C GLY A 50 -2.74 17.40 2.25
N MET A 51 -2.09 16.26 1.96
CA MET A 51 -0.64 16.09 2.07
C MET A 51 0.14 17.04 1.16
N SER A 52 -0.29 17.19 -0.09
CA SER A 52 0.37 18.12 -1.00
C SER A 52 0.23 19.54 -0.50
N PHE A 53 -0.97 19.93 -0.07
CA PHE A 53 -1.23 21.25 0.46
C PHE A 53 -0.42 21.54 1.73
N THR A 54 -0.37 20.62 2.69
CA THR A 54 0.39 20.79 3.93
C THR A 54 1.90 20.88 3.67
N LEU A 55 2.41 20.12 2.69
CA LEU A 55 3.81 20.19 2.30
C LEU A 55 4.16 21.57 1.70
N PHE A 56 3.36 22.05 0.75
CA PHE A 56 3.59 23.36 0.12
C PHE A 56 3.37 24.50 1.11
N SER A 57 2.32 24.45 1.94
CA SER A 57 2.05 25.47 2.94
C SER A 57 3.15 25.51 3.99
N GLY A 58 3.60 24.36 4.48
CA GLY A 58 4.68 24.26 5.46
C GLY A 58 6.00 24.80 4.91
N ALA A 59 6.36 24.42 3.68
CA ALA A 59 7.56 24.93 3.01
C ALA A 59 7.49 26.45 2.80
N ALA A 60 6.35 26.97 2.33
CA ALA A 60 6.15 28.40 2.16
C ALA A 60 6.28 29.18 3.47
N MET A 61 5.73 28.65 4.57
CA MET A 61 5.85 29.26 5.90
C MET A 61 7.30 29.32 6.39
N VAL A 62 8.09 28.27 6.17
CA VAL A 62 9.51 28.25 6.54
C VAL A 62 10.31 29.26 5.70
N VAL A 63 10.09 29.28 4.39
CA VAL A 63 10.75 30.24 3.49
C VAL A 63 10.42 31.67 3.90
N LEU A 64 9.16 31.95 4.20
CA LEU A 64 8.72 33.27 4.65
C LEU A 64 9.34 33.64 6.01
N ALA A 65 9.40 32.70 6.95
CA ALA A 65 10.02 32.92 8.26
C ALA A 65 11.52 33.27 8.12
N VAL A 66 12.24 32.54 7.28
CA VAL A 66 13.66 32.80 7.01
C VAL A 66 13.83 34.15 6.30
N ALA A 67 13.00 34.45 5.30
CA ALA A 67 13.04 35.73 4.60
C ALA A 67 12.82 36.91 5.58
N MET A 68 11.85 36.79 6.49
CA MET A 68 11.60 37.82 7.50
C MET A 68 12.73 37.93 8.54
N ALA A 69 13.39 36.83 8.89
CA ALA A 69 14.52 36.84 9.80
C ALA A 69 15.78 37.46 9.17
N VAL A 70 15.98 37.28 7.86
CA VAL A 70 17.16 37.76 7.13
C VAL A 70 16.96 39.17 6.56
N ALA A 71 15.73 39.59 6.25
CA ALA A 71 15.44 40.90 5.66
C ALA A 71 16.03 42.10 6.43
N PRO A 72 16.00 42.15 7.77
CA PRO A 72 16.63 43.23 8.54
C PRO A 72 18.16 43.27 8.42
N LEU A 73 18.80 42.14 8.09
CA LEU A 73 20.26 42.07 7.90
C LEU A 73 20.70 42.59 6.52
N ALA A 74 19.77 42.72 5.58
CA ALA A 74 20.06 43.16 4.22
C ALA A 74 20.10 44.70 4.08
N SER A 75 19.44 45.44 4.97
CA SER A 75 19.37 46.91 4.93
C SER A 75 18.93 47.51 6.26
N ASP A 76 19.62 48.57 6.68
CA ASP A 76 19.29 49.35 7.89
C ASP A 76 17.89 50.01 7.81
N ASP A 77 17.44 50.38 6.61
CA ASP A 77 16.10 50.98 6.41
C ASP A 77 15.00 49.94 6.66
N ILE A 78 15.24 48.69 6.26
CA ILE A 78 14.34 47.56 6.53
C ILE A 78 14.33 47.27 8.04
N ALA A 79 15.50 47.23 8.68
CA ALA A 79 15.59 47.01 10.12
C ALA A 79 14.84 48.08 10.92
N ARG A 80 14.97 49.36 10.55
CA ARG A 80 14.23 50.47 11.18
C ARG A 80 12.72 50.34 10.97
N THR A 81 12.29 49.95 9.78
CA THR A 81 10.87 49.74 9.47
C THR A 81 10.28 48.59 10.31
N PHE A 82 11.02 47.49 10.44
CA PHE A 82 10.61 46.35 11.27
C PHE A 82 10.57 46.73 12.77
N ALA A 83 11.54 47.51 13.26
CA ALA A 83 11.57 47.96 14.65
C ALA A 83 10.38 48.85 15.03
N GLN A 84 9.75 49.53 14.06
CA GLN A 84 8.57 50.36 14.29
C GLN A 84 7.27 49.55 14.39
N ILE A 85 7.26 48.27 13.97
CA ILE A 85 6.08 47.41 13.99
C ILE A 85 6.10 46.56 15.28
N PRO A 86 5.25 46.85 16.28
CA PRO A 86 5.22 46.08 17.51
C PRO A 86 4.84 44.62 17.21
N GLY A 87 5.62 43.68 17.76
CA GLY A 87 5.38 42.24 17.61
C GLY A 87 5.91 41.61 16.32
N VAL A 88 6.49 42.37 15.37
CA VAL A 88 6.99 41.80 14.11
C VAL A 88 8.10 40.75 14.34
N GLY A 89 8.89 40.91 15.40
CA GLY A 89 9.93 39.94 15.78
C GLY A 89 9.39 38.57 16.19
N LEU A 90 8.11 38.46 16.54
CA LEU A 90 7.45 37.20 16.87
C LEU A 90 6.89 36.47 15.64
N VAL A 91 6.74 37.17 14.51
CA VAL A 91 6.14 36.62 13.29
C VAL A 91 6.92 35.42 12.74
N PRO A 92 8.27 35.44 12.65
CA PRO A 92 9.03 34.26 12.23
C PRO A 92 8.80 33.04 13.12
N PHE A 93 8.70 33.25 14.44
CA PHE A 93 8.43 32.16 15.39
C PHE A 93 7.02 31.57 15.20
N ALA A 94 6.01 32.42 15.00
CA ALA A 94 4.65 31.98 14.71
C ALA A 94 4.57 31.17 13.41
N LEU A 95 5.28 31.60 12.36
CA LEU A 95 5.37 30.89 11.09
C LEU A 95 6.05 29.51 11.23
N VAL A 96 7.13 29.43 12.01
CA VAL A 96 7.81 28.14 12.29
C VAL A 96 6.88 27.21 13.06
N MET A 97 6.16 27.70 14.07
CA MET A 97 5.18 26.88 14.80
C MET A 97 4.06 26.38 13.89
N LEU A 98 3.56 27.23 12.99
CA LEU A 98 2.55 26.83 12.01
C LEU A 98 3.08 25.79 11.02
N ALA A 99 4.35 25.89 10.62
CA ALA A 99 5.03 24.87 9.81
C ALA A 99 5.13 23.53 10.56
N ILE A 100 5.46 23.54 11.85
CA ILE A 100 5.47 22.32 12.69
C ILE A 100 4.07 21.71 12.76
N CYS A 101 3.02 22.51 12.99
CA CYS A 101 1.64 22.03 12.97
C CYS A 101 1.27 21.40 11.61
N SER A 102 1.72 22.00 10.50
CA SER A 102 1.48 21.45 9.15
C SER A 102 2.17 20.09 8.95
N ALA A 103 3.36 19.91 9.51
CA ALA A 103 4.08 18.63 9.47
C ALA A 103 3.40 17.55 10.31
N MET A 104 2.86 17.91 11.48
CA MET A 104 2.04 16.99 12.29
C MET A 104 0.78 16.56 11.53
N LEU A 105 0.08 17.52 10.91
CA LEU A 105 -1.08 17.26 10.06
C LEU A 105 -0.74 16.34 8.89
N TYR A 106 0.42 16.55 8.24
CA TYR A 106 0.91 15.65 7.20
C TYR A 106 1.07 14.21 7.73
N GLY A 107 1.66 14.03 8.91
CA GLY A 107 1.80 12.72 9.55
C GLY A 107 0.46 12.02 9.82
N VAL A 108 -0.54 12.76 10.31
CA VAL A 108 -1.90 12.25 10.53
C VAL A 108 -2.54 11.83 9.21
N LEU A 109 -2.48 12.68 8.19
CA LEU A 109 -3.01 12.36 6.86
C LEU A 109 -2.31 11.13 6.28
N TYR A 110 -1.01 10.97 6.53
CA TYR A 110 -0.23 9.82 6.07
C TYR A 110 -0.71 8.53 6.72
N GLY A 111 -0.98 8.55 8.02
CA GLY A 111 -1.61 7.43 8.73
C GLY A 111 -2.99 7.07 8.17
N VAL A 112 -3.84 8.08 7.92
CA VAL A 112 -5.17 7.88 7.31
C VAL A 112 -5.06 7.25 5.92
N ALA A 113 -4.13 7.73 5.09
CA ALA A 113 -3.89 7.19 3.75
C ALA A 113 -3.39 5.74 3.79
N LEU A 114 -2.51 5.39 4.73
CA LEU A 114 -2.06 4.01 4.93
C LEU A 114 -3.17 3.08 5.43
N GLY A 115 -4.05 3.60 6.30
CA GLY A 115 -5.22 2.86 6.79
C GLY A 115 -6.16 2.50 5.64
N GLN A 116 -6.51 3.47 4.80
CA GLN A 116 -7.40 3.23 3.65
C GLN A 116 -6.73 2.48 2.50
N GLY A 117 -5.42 2.65 2.32
CA GLY A 117 -4.65 1.92 1.31
C GLY A 117 -4.60 0.41 1.54
N GLY A 118 -4.94 -0.08 2.74
CA GLY A 118 -5.08 -1.51 3.02
C GLY A 118 -6.30 -2.16 2.38
N SER A 119 -7.30 -1.37 2.02
CA SER A 119 -8.56 -1.81 1.38
C SER A 119 -8.58 -1.54 -0.13
N ALA A 120 -7.57 -0.83 -0.66
CA ALA A 120 -7.51 -0.48 -2.07
C ALA A 120 -7.15 -1.69 -2.94
N PRO A 121 -7.73 -1.80 -4.16
CA PRO A 121 -7.39 -2.89 -5.07
C PRO A 121 -5.92 -2.85 -5.49
N PHE A 122 -5.38 -4.04 -5.78
CA PHE A 122 -4.01 -4.24 -6.25
C PHE A 122 -3.73 -3.45 -7.53
N LEU A 123 -2.45 -3.12 -7.76
CA LEU A 123 -2.02 -2.48 -8.99
C LEU A 123 -2.23 -3.43 -10.20
N PRO A 124 -2.35 -2.93 -11.44
CA PRO A 124 -2.56 -3.79 -12.61
C PRO A 124 -1.47 -4.85 -12.81
N ALA A 125 -0.22 -4.52 -12.50
CA ALA A 125 0.89 -5.47 -12.54
C ALA A 125 0.73 -6.59 -11.50
N ASP A 126 0.41 -6.22 -10.26
CA ASP A 126 0.15 -7.15 -9.15
C ASP A 126 -1.07 -8.05 -9.45
N LEU A 127 -2.13 -7.49 -10.05
CA LEU A 127 -3.34 -8.23 -10.43
C LEU A 127 -3.04 -9.33 -11.45
N LYS A 128 -2.15 -9.08 -12.40
CA LYS A 128 -1.74 -10.08 -13.40
C LYS A 128 -1.03 -11.26 -12.72
N GLU A 129 -0.14 -10.96 -11.78
CA GLU A 129 0.59 -11.97 -11.03
C GLU A 129 -0.32 -12.76 -10.06
N GLN A 130 -1.23 -12.07 -9.36
CA GLN A 130 -2.23 -12.71 -8.52
C GLN A 130 -3.16 -13.63 -9.33
N ASN A 131 -3.62 -13.18 -10.51
CA ASN A 131 -4.46 -13.99 -11.40
C ASN A 131 -3.71 -15.23 -11.90
N ARG A 132 -2.42 -15.10 -12.20
CA ARG A 132 -1.56 -16.24 -12.56
C ARG A 132 -1.49 -17.25 -11.41
N LEU A 133 -1.13 -16.81 -10.20
CA LEU A 133 -1.02 -17.67 -9.02
C LEU A 133 -2.37 -18.34 -8.67
N ARG A 134 -3.48 -17.61 -8.74
CA ARG A 134 -4.83 -18.18 -8.56
C ARG A 134 -5.14 -19.23 -9.62
N SER A 135 -4.78 -18.99 -10.87
CA SER A 135 -5.00 -19.96 -11.95
C SER A 135 -4.19 -21.23 -11.74
N ASP A 136 -2.97 -21.13 -11.21
CA ASP A 136 -2.13 -22.28 -10.89
C ASP A 136 -2.75 -23.13 -9.76
N VAL A 137 -3.22 -22.49 -8.68
CA VAL A 137 -3.94 -23.17 -7.59
C VAL A 137 -5.22 -23.85 -8.10
N GLN A 138 -6.00 -23.17 -8.94
CA GLN A 138 -7.23 -23.73 -9.53
C GLN A 138 -6.92 -24.94 -10.43
N ARG A 139 -5.89 -24.85 -11.26
CA ARG A 139 -5.45 -25.97 -12.12
C ARG A 139 -5.06 -27.18 -11.30
N LEU A 140 -4.26 -26.99 -10.25
CA LEU A 140 -3.84 -28.08 -9.35
C LEU A 140 -5.02 -28.68 -8.59
N THR A 141 -5.98 -27.85 -8.17
CA THR A 141 -7.20 -28.32 -7.47
C THR A 141 -8.07 -29.17 -8.40
N VAL A 142 -8.29 -28.71 -9.63
CA VAL A 142 -9.05 -29.47 -10.64
C VAL A 142 -8.32 -30.77 -11.00
N ALA A 143 -7.00 -30.73 -11.17
CA ALA A 143 -6.21 -31.94 -11.43
C ALA A 143 -6.35 -32.97 -10.30
N LYS A 144 -6.29 -32.53 -9.04
CA LYS A 144 -6.52 -33.37 -7.86
C LYS A 144 -7.94 -33.96 -7.85
N ASP A 145 -8.96 -33.15 -8.12
CA ASP A 145 -10.35 -33.60 -8.15
C ASP A 145 -10.61 -34.64 -9.25
N VAL A 146 -10.03 -34.44 -10.44
CA VAL A 146 -10.11 -35.39 -11.55
C VAL A 146 -9.42 -36.70 -11.17
N GLN A 147 -8.22 -36.65 -10.58
CA GLN A 147 -7.51 -37.83 -10.11
C GLN A 147 -8.33 -38.62 -9.10
N LYS A 148 -8.92 -37.93 -8.10
CA LYS A 148 -9.77 -38.54 -7.07
C LYS A 148 -11.01 -39.23 -7.67
N ARG A 149 -11.62 -38.66 -8.71
CA ARG A 149 -12.76 -39.28 -9.42
C ARG A 149 -12.34 -40.54 -10.18
N LEU A 150 -11.17 -40.52 -10.81
CA LEU A 150 -10.63 -41.67 -11.54
C LEU A 150 -10.25 -42.82 -10.61
N THR A 151 -9.77 -42.54 -9.39
CA THR A 151 -9.46 -43.57 -8.39
C THR A 151 -10.66 -44.03 -7.56
N GLY A 152 -11.70 -43.21 -7.41
CA GLY A 152 -12.86 -43.48 -6.55
C GLY A 152 -14.04 -44.24 -7.19
N THR A 153 -13.99 -44.58 -8.49
CA THR A 153 -15.13 -45.22 -9.17
C THR A 153 -14.86 -46.72 -9.39
N PRO A 154 -15.28 -47.64 -8.48
CA PRO A 154 -15.42 -49.04 -8.85
C PRO A 154 -16.55 -49.16 -9.89
N ALA A 155 -16.22 -49.65 -11.07
CA ALA A 155 -17.21 -49.95 -12.10
C ALA A 155 -18.24 -50.93 -11.52
N PRO A 156 -19.56 -50.69 -11.66
CA PRO A 156 -20.55 -51.67 -11.25
C PRO A 156 -20.36 -52.92 -12.12
N THR A 157 -19.81 -53.97 -11.54
CA THR A 157 -19.72 -55.30 -12.14
C THR A 157 -21.15 -55.78 -12.34
N ARG A 158 -21.65 -55.69 -13.57
CA ARG A 158 -22.96 -56.21 -13.95
C ARG A 158 -22.89 -57.73 -13.87
N GLU A 159 -23.31 -58.31 -12.75
CA GLU A 159 -23.49 -59.76 -12.62
C GLU A 159 -24.45 -60.23 -13.70
N ARG A 160 -23.92 -60.91 -14.72
CA ARG A 160 -24.73 -61.74 -15.64
C ARG A 160 -25.13 -62.98 -14.86
N ARG A 161 -26.34 -62.99 -14.29
CA ARG A 161 -27.00 -64.23 -13.90
C ARG A 161 -27.40 -64.97 -15.18
N TYR A 162 -26.82 -66.15 -15.37
CA TYR A 162 -27.34 -67.21 -16.23
C TYR A 162 -27.99 -68.25 -15.32
#